data_AF-A0A258E536-F1
#
_entry.id   AF-A0A258E536-F1
#
_cell.length_a   1.000
_cell.length_b   1.000
_cell.length_c   1.000
_cell.angle_alpha   90.00
_cell.angle_beta   90.00
_cell.angle_gamma   90.00
#
_symmetry.space_group_name_H-M   'P 1'
#
loop_
_entity.id
_entity.type
_entity.pdbx_description
1 polymer ?
#
loop_
_entity_poly.entity_id
_entity_poly.type
_entity_poly.pdbx_seq_one_letter_code
_entity_poly.pdbx_strand_id
1 'polypeptide(L)'
;MINKRLLIKNLLAHNDENSFYDKKLKISLEHKEGKAKFLKIVCALANSNPENNSYIVIGVDDQFNKIEGVDFFDDSKIQNLMNSYFNNPPKIQYENIPFPRLP
;
A
#
# COMPACT_ATOMS: atom_id res chain seq x y z
N MET A 1 18.47 -8.24 -1.27
CA MET A 1 17.10 -8.72 -1.54
C MET A 1 16.37 -8.76 -0.20
N ILE A 2 15.33 -7.95 0.00
CA ILE A 2 14.63 -7.86 1.30
C ILE A 2 13.57 -8.96 1.41
N ASN A 3 13.43 -9.59 2.58
CA ASN A 3 12.36 -10.56 2.82
C ASN A 3 11.06 -9.80 3.10
N LYS A 4 10.19 -9.70 2.09
CA LYS A 4 8.95 -8.91 2.14
C LYS A 4 7.94 -9.44 3.14
N ARG A 5 7.89 -10.76 3.38
CA ARG A 5 7.03 -11.35 4.42
C ARG A 5 7.47 -10.90 5.81
N LEU A 6 8.78 -10.90 6.06
CA LEU A 6 9.33 -10.41 7.32
C LEU A 6 9.10 -8.91 7.48
N LEU A 7 9.27 -8.14 6.40
CA LEU A 7 8.96 -6.70 6.39
C LEU A 7 7.51 -6.46 6.78
N ILE A 8 6.54 -7.12 6.13
CA ILE A 8 5.11 -6.96 6.45
C ILE A 8 4.84 -7.32 7.91
N LYS A 9 5.38 -8.44 8.41
CA LYS A 9 5.24 -8.81 9.83
C LYS A 9 5.79 -7.74 10.77
N ASN A 10 6.94 -7.16 10.44
CA ASN A 10 7.54 -6.09 11.25
C ASN A 10 6.69 -4.82 11.20
N LEU A 11 6.18 -4.44 10.03
CA LEU A 11 5.28 -3.29 9.88
C LEU A 11 4.02 -3.46 10.73
N LEU A 12 3.42 -4.65 10.71
CA LEU A 12 2.20 -4.96 11.48
C LEU A 12 2.42 -5.10 12.99
N ALA A 13 3.66 -5.35 13.42
CA ALA A 13 4.01 -5.42 14.84
C ALA A 13 4.11 -4.02 15.49
N HIS A 14 4.21 -2.95 14.69
CA HIS A 14 4.26 -1.58 15.18
C HIS A 14 2.87 -0.94 14.98
N ASN A 15 2.21 -0.57 16.07
CA ASN A 15 0.82 -0.10 16.04
C ASN A 15 0.65 1.36 15.59
N ASP A 16 1.72 2.15 15.61
CA ASP A 16 1.64 3.56 15.27
C ASP A 16 1.78 3.72 13.75
N GLU A 17 0.68 4.10 13.10
CA GLU A 17 0.71 4.58 11.72
C GLU A 17 1.69 5.74 11.65
N ASN A 18 2.80 5.48 10.98
CA ASN A 18 3.91 6.40 10.83
C ASN A 18 4.04 6.80 9.37
N SER A 19 4.81 7.85 9.10
CA SER A 19 5.05 8.37 7.74
C SER A 19 5.66 7.34 6.77
N PHE A 20 5.99 6.15 7.24
CA PHE A 20 6.62 5.07 6.51
C PHE A 20 5.63 4.05 5.94
N TYR A 21 4.43 3.92 6.52
CA TYR A 21 3.54 2.82 6.19
C TYR A 21 2.06 3.14 6.44
N ASP A 22 1.20 2.77 5.48
CA ASP A 22 -0.26 2.78 5.62
C ASP A 22 -0.82 1.37 5.36
N LYS A 23 -1.76 0.94 6.20
CA LYS A 23 -2.48 -0.32 6.05
C LYS A 23 -3.91 -0.06 5.64
N LYS A 24 -4.45 -0.91 4.75
CA LYS A 24 -5.86 -0.87 4.37
C LYS A 24 -6.39 -2.27 4.16
N LEU A 25 -7.63 -2.51 4.57
CA LEU A 25 -8.30 -3.78 4.27
C LEU A 25 -8.53 -3.93 2.76
N LYS A 26 -9.06 -2.90 2.10
CA LYS A 26 -9.33 -2.88 0.66
C LYS A 26 -9.12 -1.48 0.09
N ILE A 27 -8.75 -1.44 -1.20
CA ILE A 27 -8.78 -0.23 -2.02
C ILE A 27 -9.65 -0.48 -3.24
N SER A 28 -10.30 0.55 -3.75
CA SER A 28 -11.07 0.49 -4.98
C SER A 28 -10.41 1.38 -6.03
N LEU A 29 -10.04 0.80 -7.16
CA LEU A 29 -9.47 1.52 -8.30
C LEU A 29 -10.47 1.65 -9.46
N GLU A 30 -11.74 1.29 -9.24
CA GLU A 30 -12.78 1.26 -10.28
C GLU A 30 -13.50 2.60 -10.40
N HIS A 31 -13.82 3.22 -9.27
CA HIS A 31 -14.59 4.46 -9.22
C HIS A 31 -13.74 5.66 -8.82
N LYS A 32 -14.22 6.86 -9.18
CA LYS A 32 -13.51 8.13 -8.96
C LYS A 32 -13.16 8.36 -7.49
N GLU A 33 -14.07 8.05 -6.58
CA GLU A 33 -13.85 8.21 -5.13
C GLU A 33 -12.75 7.29 -4.61
N GLY A 34 -12.78 6.01 -5.00
CA GLY A 34 -11.75 5.03 -4.60
C GLY A 34 -10.36 5.41 -5.11
N LYS A 35 -10.28 5.82 -6.38
CA LYS A 35 -9.05 6.35 -6.98
C LYS A 35 -8.52 7.56 -6.22
N ALA A 36 -9.39 8.52 -5.87
CA ALA A 36 -9.01 9.71 -5.12
C ALA A 36 -8.49 9.38 -3.72
N LYS A 37 -9.13 8.44 -3.00
CA LYS A 37 -8.66 7.96 -1.69
C LYS A 37 -7.27 7.34 -1.78
N PHE A 38 -7.06 6.48 -2.79
CA PHE A 38 -5.75 5.85 -3.01
C PHE A 38 -4.66 6.87 -3.35
N LEU A 39 -4.93 7.78 -4.29
CA LEU A 39 -4.01 8.88 -4.65
C LEU A 39 -3.65 9.75 -3.44
N LYS A 40 -4.62 10.04 -2.56
CA LYS A 40 -4.37 10.81 -1.34
C LYS A 40 -3.34 10.13 -0.43
N ILE A 41 -3.44 8.81 -0.24
CA ILE A 41 -2.50 8.03 0.59
C ILE A 41 -1.10 8.06 -0.03
N VAL A 42 -1.01 7.79 -1.34
CA VAL A 42 0.28 7.83 -2.06
C VAL A 42 0.96 9.19 -1.92
N CYS A 43 0.21 10.28 -2.13
CA CYS A 43 0.73 11.65 -2.02
C CYS A 43 1.21 11.96 -0.60
N ALA A 44 0.44 11.56 0.42
CA ALA A 44 0.82 11.74 1.81
C ALA A 44 2.14 11.03 2.14
N LEU A 45 2.25 9.75 1.81
CA LEU A 45 3.45 8.95 2.08
C LEU A 45 4.68 9.46 1.33
N ALA A 46 4.52 9.86 0.07
CA ALA A 46 5.62 10.39 -0.74
C ALA A 46 6.14 11.73 -0.18
N ASN A 47 5.24 12.60 0.29
CA ASN A 47 5.61 13.92 0.82
C ASN A 47 6.16 13.84 2.25
N SER A 48 5.69 12.90 3.06
CA SER A 48 6.14 12.73 4.45
C SER A 48 7.46 11.99 4.57
N ASN A 49 7.89 11.26 3.54
CA ASN A 49 9.12 10.46 3.56
C ASN A 49 9.82 10.45 2.18
N PRO A 50 10.26 11.61 1.67
CA PRO A 50 10.75 11.75 0.28
C PRO A 50 12.09 11.04 0.02
N GLU A 51 12.91 10.86 1.05
CA GLU A 51 14.26 10.28 0.94
C GLU A 51 14.28 8.76 1.16
N ASN A 52 13.17 8.14 1.55
CA ASN A 52 13.10 6.70 1.81
C ASN A 52 11.90 6.05 1.12
N ASN A 53 11.88 4.72 1.15
CA ASN A 53 10.72 3.97 0.70
C ASN A 53 9.60 4.03 1.73
N SER A 54 8.37 4.17 1.26
CA SER A 54 7.15 4.05 2.05
C SER A 54 6.33 2.88 1.51
N TYR A 55 5.53 2.26 2.37
CA TYR A 55 4.81 1.03 2.05
C TYR A 55 3.31 1.22 2.21
N ILE A 56 2.53 0.58 1.34
CA ILE A 56 1.09 0.41 1.51
C ILE A 56 0.83 -1.08 1.50
N VAL A 57 0.28 -1.63 2.60
CA VAL A 57 -0.08 -3.04 2.67
C VAL A 57 -1.60 -3.16 2.62
N ILE A 58 -2.07 -3.86 1.59
CA ILE A 58 -3.50 -4.09 1.34
C ILE A 58 -3.89 -5.50 1.77
N GLY A 59 -5.10 -5.66 2.30
CA GLY A 59 -5.61 -6.93 2.81
C GLY A 59 -5.31 -7.13 4.30
N VAL A 60 -5.14 -6.03 5.04
CA VAL A 60 -4.94 -6.03 6.50
C VAL A 60 -6.08 -5.26 7.15
N ASP A 61 -6.70 -5.86 8.16
CA ASP A 61 -7.70 -5.18 8.98
C ASP A 61 -7.07 -4.08 9.85
N ASP A 62 -7.62 -2.87 9.75
CA ASP A 62 -7.09 -1.70 10.46
C ASP A 62 -7.20 -1.85 11.99
N GLN A 63 -8.23 -2.53 12.50
CA GLN A 63 -8.49 -2.66 13.94
C GLN A 63 -7.64 -3.74 14.61
N PHE A 64 -7.47 -4.90 13.97
CA PHE A 64 -6.84 -6.08 14.56
C PHE A 64 -5.46 -6.42 13.98
N ASN A 65 -4.96 -5.65 12.99
CA ASN A 65 -3.75 -5.99 12.21
C ASN A 65 -3.81 -7.39 11.59
N LYS A 66 -5.01 -7.93 11.41
CA LYS A 66 -5.20 -9.28 10.91
C LYS A 66 -5.08 -9.27 9.39
N ILE A 67 -4.29 -10.19 8.86
CA ILE A 67 -4.14 -10.36 7.41
C ILE A 67 -5.35 -11.15 6.91
N GLU A 68 -6.27 -10.47 6.25
CA GLU A 68 -7.47 -11.06 5.61
C GLU A 68 -7.21 -11.43 4.14
N GLY A 69 -6.26 -10.74 3.51
CA GLY A 69 -5.98 -10.86 2.08
C GLY A 69 -6.92 -10.02 1.21
N VAL A 70 -6.59 -9.95 -0.08
CA VAL A 70 -7.32 -9.19 -1.09
C VAL A 70 -7.08 -9.81 -2.46
N ASP A 71 -7.97 -9.53 -3.41
CA ASP A 71 -7.78 -9.87 -4.81
C ASP A 71 -6.59 -9.11 -5.42
N PHE A 72 -6.07 -9.66 -6.52
CA PHE A 72 -4.95 -9.06 -7.22
C PHE A 72 -5.37 -7.79 -7.97
N PHE A 73 -4.48 -6.80 -7.94
CA PHE A 73 -4.54 -5.60 -8.75
C PHE A 73 -3.65 -5.74 -9.98
N ASP A 74 -3.96 -4.95 -11.00
CA ASP A 74 -3.14 -4.82 -12.19
C ASP A 74 -2.13 -3.68 -11.97
N ASP A 75 -0.84 -4.01 -11.99
CA ASP A 75 0.25 -3.02 -11.86
C ASP A 75 0.09 -1.90 -12.91
N SER A 76 -0.28 -2.24 -14.15
CA SER A 76 -0.46 -1.25 -15.22
C SER A 76 -1.55 -0.24 -14.89
N LYS A 77 -2.65 -0.67 -14.23
CA LYS A 77 -3.70 0.24 -13.77
C LYS A 77 -3.20 1.19 -12.68
N ILE A 78 -2.37 0.69 -11.76
CA ILE A 78 -1.78 1.51 -10.70
C ILE A 78 -0.83 2.55 -11.31
N GLN A 79 0.09 2.13 -12.18
CA GLN A 79 1.05 3.02 -12.84
C GLN A 79 0.33 4.11 -13.66
N ASN A 80 -0.65 3.71 -14.48
CA ASN A 80 -1.42 4.66 -15.28
C ASN A 80 -2.19 5.65 -14.42
N LEU A 81 -2.75 5.20 -13.29
CA LEU A 81 -3.43 6.08 -12.34
C LEU A 81 -2.48 7.11 -11.74
N MET A 82 -1.25 6.74 -11.37
CA MET A 82 -0.30 7.70 -10.81
C MET A 82 0.13 8.73 -11.85
N ASN A 83 0.53 8.27 -13.04
CA ASN A 83 1.03 9.12 -14.12
C ASN A 83 -0.04 10.09 -14.65
N SER A 84 -1.33 9.73 -14.55
CA SER A 84 -2.43 10.58 -15.03
C SER A 84 -2.80 11.69 -14.04
N TYR A 85 -2.48 11.54 -12.76
CA TYR A 85 -2.97 12.45 -11.69
C TYR A 85 -1.87 13.21 -10.96
N PHE A 86 -0.59 12.83 -11.12
CA PHE A 86 0.55 13.54 -10.53
C PHE A 86 1.46 14.13 -11.60
N ASN A 87 1.89 15.39 -11.41
CA ASN A 87 2.85 16.05 -12.31
C ASN A 87 4.27 15.47 -12.16
N ASN A 88 4.65 15.06 -10.95
CA ASN A 88 5.91 14.37 -10.65
C ASN A 88 5.58 13.11 -9.84
N PRO A 89 5.10 12.04 -10.50
CA PRO A 89 4.61 10.85 -9.80
C PRO A 89 5.76 10.16 -9.03
N PRO A 90 5.52 9.70 -7.79
CA PRO A 90 6.49 8.88 -7.09
C PRO A 90 6.67 7.54 -7.82
N LYS A 91 7.86 6.95 -7.70
CA LYS A 91 8.12 5.59 -8.22
C LYS A 91 7.37 4.58 -7.36
N ILE A 92 6.39 3.90 -7.94
CA ILE A 92 5.60 2.87 -7.24
C ILE A 92 5.95 1.49 -7.79
N GLN A 93 6.02 0.51 -6.88
CA GLN A 93 6.11 -0.90 -7.21
C GLN A 93 4.97 -1.65 -6.54
N TYR A 94 4.23 -2.42 -7.32
CA TYR A 94 3.19 -3.30 -6.82
C TYR A 94 3.68 -4.76 -6.82
N GLU A 95 3.38 -5.49 -5.75
CA GLU A 95 3.68 -6.91 -5.67
C GLU A 95 2.67 -7.68 -4.83
N ASN A 96 2.34 -8.88 -5.29
CA ASN A 96 1.55 -9.84 -4.55
C ASN A 96 2.43 -10.71 -3.67
N ILE A 97 2.26 -10.62 -2.35
CA ILE A 97 3.03 -11.40 -1.38
C ILE A 97 2.14 -12.50 -0.81
N PRO A 98 2.33 -13.78 -1.20
CA PRO A 98 1.50 -14.85 -0.67
C PRO A 98 1.87 -15.15 0.78
N PHE A 99 0.85 -15.23 1.64
CA PHE A 99 0.93 -15.71 3.01
C PHE A 99 0.24 -17.09 3.12
N PRO A 100 0.93 -18.19 2.75
CA PRO A 100 0.32 -19.53 2.68
C PRO A 100 -0.01 -20.14 4.05
N ARG A 101 0.50 -19.55 5.14
CA ARG A 101 0.17 -19.92 6.52
C ARG A 101 -0.20 -18.63 7.25
N LEU A 102 -1.43 -18.20 7.06
CA LEU A 102 -2.09 -17.27 7.97
C LEU A 102 -2.35 -18.06 9.27
N PRO A 103 -1.92 -17.57 10.45
CA PRO A 103 -2.41 -18.14 11.69
C PRO A 103 -3.93 -17.97 11.83
#